data_AF-A0AAD4QWS8-F1
#
_entry.id   AF-A0AAD4QWS8-F1
#
_cell.length_a   1.000
_cell.length_b   1.000
_cell.length_c   1.000
_cell.angle_alpha   90.00
_cell.angle_beta   90.00
_cell.angle_gamma   90.00
#
_symmetry.space_group_name_H-M   'P 1'
#
loop_
_entity.id
_entity.type
_entity.pdbx_description
1 polymer ?
#
loop_
_entity_poly.entity_id
_entity_poly.type
_entity_poly.pdbx_seq_one_letter_code
_entity_poly.pdbx_strand_id
1 'polypeptide(L)'
;MGVGTWLASTPLPPFIIGLVIGVPSVILYLIEAIILIKHWTELNSSFFRLFLVRFTLNFLNYICSYMYARLGRVGLFYELFQSSPSVVLAIWFTFYYYAFHAENLTTMFILINRLTSILFPLNYIKIWKHLLPLSVMVIVLVPLPFTAPMLTYGFSVRLQADNYTFTLAPNDGPNPLEPSLVSAISAIIFCVICGALNIATLIVYNLKVNDENRSDKLQQKIESKLTIYALITFLGHLFMALYMIAILFCCIFGDGWDFMFLATLNQLPWISDFSTIVVPSWVLLWASNTIRELVTKELRLQEWPMIGQMLLKSKRKITFVTVSSSRSGNT
;
A
#
# COMPACT_ATOMS: atom_id res chain seq x y z
N MET A 1 23.40 24.14 12.90
CA MET A 1 23.10 22.96 12.06
C MET A 1 21.85 23.30 11.27
N GLY A 2 21.92 23.39 9.94
CA GLY A 2 20.74 23.68 9.11
C GLY A 2 19.73 22.53 9.12
N VAL A 3 18.47 22.81 8.76
CA VAL A 3 17.39 21.79 8.73
C VAL A 3 17.75 20.61 7.84
N GLY A 4 18.38 20.89 6.68
CA GLY A 4 19.02 19.88 5.86
C GLY A 4 19.89 18.98 6.72
N THR A 5 21.00 19.51 7.27
CA THR A 5 21.98 18.77 8.09
C THR A 5 21.36 17.84 9.14
N TRP A 6 20.29 18.29 9.78
CA TRP A 6 19.54 17.50 10.75
C TRP A 6 18.79 16.32 10.09
N LEU A 7 18.08 16.53 8.98
CA LEU A 7 17.30 15.49 8.30
C LEU A 7 18.14 14.32 7.76
N ALA A 8 19.36 14.55 7.27
CA ALA A 8 20.19 13.42 6.82
C ALA A 8 20.92 12.70 7.95
N SER A 9 21.24 13.40 9.04
CA SER A 9 21.91 12.79 10.20
C SER A 9 20.94 12.10 11.17
N THR A 10 19.63 12.32 11.03
CA THR A 10 18.61 11.73 11.90
C THR A 10 17.61 10.90 11.08
N PRO A 11 17.96 9.66 10.69
CA PRO A 11 17.03 8.76 9.99
C PRO A 11 15.91 8.22 10.90
N LEU A 12 16.08 8.29 12.21
CA LEU A 12 15.19 7.68 13.19
C LEU A 12 13.77 8.31 13.22
N PRO A 13 13.59 9.64 13.25
CA PRO A 13 12.23 10.22 13.28
C PRO A 13 11.39 9.86 12.05
N PRO A 14 11.87 9.99 10.79
CA PRO A 14 11.13 9.52 9.61
C PRO A 14 10.77 8.03 9.67
N PHE A 15 11.67 7.19 10.19
CA PHE A 15 11.43 5.77 10.37
C PHE A 15 10.33 5.48 11.41
N ILE A 16 10.35 6.17 12.56
CA ILE A 16 9.31 6.04 13.60
C ILE A 16 7.96 6.50 13.05
N ILE A 17 7.91 7.63 12.34
CA ILE A 17 6.68 8.11 11.69
C ILE A 17 6.15 7.04 10.73
N GLY A 18 7.02 6.48 9.88
CA GLY A 18 6.70 5.38 8.98
C GLY A 18 6.11 4.16 9.72
N LEU A 19 6.70 3.74 10.83
CA LEU A 19 6.16 2.64 11.64
C LEU A 19 4.78 2.95 12.23
N VAL A 20 4.61 4.14 12.82
CA VAL A 20 3.37 4.54 13.49
C VAL A 20 2.21 4.64 12.51
N ILE A 21 2.44 5.13 11.28
CA ILE A 21 1.38 5.20 10.27
C ILE A 21 1.27 3.89 9.48
N GLY A 22 2.39 3.25 9.18
CA GLY A 22 2.48 2.09 8.29
C GLY A 22 1.93 0.82 8.93
N VAL A 23 2.34 0.48 10.16
CA VAL A 23 1.96 -0.79 10.79
C VAL A 23 0.43 -0.90 11.00
N PRO A 24 -0.26 0.10 11.59
CA PRO A 24 -1.72 0.02 11.71
C PRO A 24 -2.41 -0.05 10.35
N SER A 25 -1.88 0.63 9.34
CA SER A 25 -2.44 0.63 7.99
C SER A 25 -2.25 -0.71 7.28
N VAL A 26 -1.11 -1.39 7.44
CA VAL A 26 -0.89 -2.75 6.91
C VAL A 26 -1.86 -3.73 7.58
N ILE A 27 -2.06 -3.63 8.89
CA ILE A 27 -3.03 -4.48 9.61
C ILE A 27 -4.44 -4.25 9.06
N LEU A 28 -4.85 -3.00 8.89
CA LEU A 28 -6.14 -2.68 8.28
C LEU A 28 -6.24 -3.24 6.86
N TYR A 29 -5.23 -3.03 6.03
CA TYR A 29 -5.21 -3.49 4.64
C TYR A 29 -5.30 -5.03 4.56
N LEU A 30 -4.64 -5.74 5.47
CA LEU A 30 -4.75 -7.20 5.62
C LEU A 30 -6.18 -7.63 5.99
N ILE A 31 -6.82 -6.95 6.96
CA ILE A 31 -8.20 -7.24 7.36
C ILE A 31 -9.15 -7.03 6.17
N GLU A 32 -9.00 -5.93 5.43
CA GLU A 32 -9.79 -5.67 4.21
C GLU A 32 -9.60 -6.75 3.16
N ALA A 33 -8.35 -7.17 2.90
CA ALA A 33 -8.06 -8.24 1.95
C ALA A 33 -8.68 -9.58 2.39
N ILE A 34 -8.59 -9.94 3.67
CA ILE A 34 -9.21 -11.15 4.23
C ILE A 34 -10.73 -11.12 4.05
N ILE A 35 -11.37 -9.98 4.35
CA ILE A 35 -12.82 -9.82 4.20
C ILE A 35 -13.24 -9.92 2.73
N LEU A 36 -12.48 -9.30 1.83
CA LEU A 36 -12.72 -9.39 0.39
C LEU A 36 -12.63 -10.84 -0.11
N ILE A 37 -11.65 -11.61 0.37
CA ILE A 37 -11.50 -13.03 0.03
C ILE A 37 -12.65 -13.85 0.64
N LYS A 38 -13.01 -13.61 1.90
CA LYS A 38 -14.08 -14.33 2.62
C LYS A 38 -15.45 -14.09 1.99
N HIS A 39 -15.75 -12.85 1.60
CA HIS A 39 -17.03 -12.42 0.99
C HIS A 39 -16.93 -12.23 -0.53
N TRP A 40 -16.08 -13.02 -1.19
CA TRP A 40 -15.79 -12.87 -2.63
C TRP A 40 -17.04 -12.95 -3.53
N THR A 41 -18.03 -13.74 -3.14
CA THR A 41 -19.30 -13.88 -3.88
C THR A 41 -20.16 -12.62 -3.81
N GLU A 42 -20.15 -11.92 -2.68
CA GLU A 42 -20.90 -10.67 -2.47
C GLU A 42 -20.15 -9.48 -3.08
N LEU A 43 -18.81 -9.50 -3.04
CA LEU A 43 -17.93 -8.42 -3.46
C LEU A 43 -17.26 -8.70 -4.81
N ASN A 44 -18.01 -9.33 -5.72
CA ASN A 44 -17.49 -9.81 -7.00
C ASN A 44 -17.37 -8.71 -8.08
N SER A 45 -16.89 -7.53 -7.72
CA SER A 45 -16.66 -6.43 -8.67
C SER A 45 -15.22 -6.41 -9.15
N SER A 46 -14.99 -6.08 -10.43
CA SER A 46 -13.63 -5.98 -11.00
C SER A 46 -12.76 -4.95 -10.27
N PHE A 47 -13.37 -3.94 -9.64
CA PHE A 47 -12.69 -3.00 -8.76
C PHE A 47 -12.06 -3.69 -7.55
N PHE A 48 -12.82 -4.52 -6.83
CA PHE A 48 -12.31 -5.24 -5.66
C PHE A 48 -11.22 -6.26 -6.03
N ARG A 49 -11.34 -6.87 -7.22
CA ARG A 49 -10.31 -7.76 -7.74
C ARG A 49 -9.00 -7.01 -8.02
N LEU A 50 -9.07 -5.84 -8.66
CA LEU A 50 -7.90 -4.97 -8.86
C LEU A 50 -7.33 -4.46 -7.52
N PHE A 51 -8.19 -4.20 -6.54
CA PHE A 51 -7.76 -3.81 -5.20
C PHE A 51 -6.95 -4.92 -4.51
N LEU A 52 -7.35 -6.20 -4.65
CA LEU A 52 -6.55 -7.32 -4.12
C LEU A 52 -5.20 -7.49 -4.82
N VAL A 53 -5.16 -7.26 -6.14
CA VAL A 53 -3.89 -7.23 -6.89
C VAL A 53 -2.99 -6.13 -6.34
N ARG A 54 -3.55 -4.93 -6.14
CA ARG A 54 -2.84 -3.80 -5.53
C ARG A 54 -2.34 -4.12 -4.13
N PHE A 55 -3.19 -4.68 -3.28
CA PHE A 55 -2.82 -5.10 -1.92
C PHE A 55 -1.60 -6.02 -1.95
N THR A 56 -1.60 -7.04 -2.81
CA THR A 56 -0.51 -8.02 -2.91
C THR A 56 0.81 -7.33 -3.28
N LEU A 57 0.77 -6.44 -4.27
CA LEU A 57 1.95 -5.70 -4.72
C LEU A 57 2.45 -4.71 -3.66
N ASN A 58 1.53 -3.99 -3.01
CA ASN A 58 1.89 -3.00 -1.99
C ASN A 58 2.40 -3.67 -0.71
N PHE A 59 1.87 -4.83 -0.34
CA PHE A 59 2.38 -5.63 0.77
C PHE A 59 3.78 -6.18 0.48
N LEU A 60 4.02 -6.67 -0.74
CA LEU A 60 5.35 -7.08 -1.17
C LEU A 60 6.32 -5.88 -1.17
N ASN A 61 5.89 -4.73 -1.71
CA ASN A 61 6.68 -3.50 -1.69
C ASN A 61 7.05 -3.08 -0.27
N TYR A 62 6.09 -3.16 0.66
CA TYR A 62 6.30 -2.84 2.06
C TYR A 62 7.45 -3.70 2.62
N ILE A 63 7.36 -5.04 2.50
CA ILE A 63 8.41 -5.96 2.95
C ILE A 63 9.75 -5.67 2.28
N CYS A 64 9.79 -5.59 0.94
CA CYS A 64 11.02 -5.34 0.19
C CYS A 64 11.64 -3.98 0.53
N SER A 65 10.84 -2.95 0.81
CA SER A 65 11.34 -1.65 1.23
C SER A 65 12.01 -1.71 2.62
N TYR A 66 11.50 -2.53 3.54
CA TYR A 66 12.17 -2.75 4.83
C TYR A 66 13.54 -3.40 4.63
N MET A 67 13.58 -4.46 3.83
CA MET A 67 14.81 -5.20 3.56
C MET A 67 15.83 -4.33 2.82
N TYR A 68 15.42 -3.63 1.77
CA TYR A 68 16.36 -2.88 0.93
C TYR A 68 16.72 -1.51 1.51
N ALA A 69 15.73 -0.73 1.95
CA ALA A 69 15.90 0.71 2.14
C ALA A 69 15.80 1.20 3.60
N ARG A 70 15.15 0.46 4.51
CA ARG A 70 14.83 0.97 5.86
C ARG A 70 15.70 0.40 6.97
N LEU A 71 15.85 -0.93 7.04
CA LEU A 71 16.56 -1.57 8.16
C LEU A 71 18.02 -1.10 8.25
N GLY A 72 18.69 -0.94 7.10
CA GLY A 72 20.05 -0.40 7.07
C GLY A 72 20.19 1.03 7.60
N ARG A 73 19.16 1.86 7.44
CA ARG A 73 19.15 3.25 7.90
C ARG A 73 19.03 3.40 9.41
N VAL A 74 18.60 2.35 10.09
CA VAL A 74 18.53 2.30 11.56
C VAL A 74 19.56 1.33 12.14
N GLY A 75 20.51 0.84 11.34
CA GLY A 75 21.58 -0.05 11.75
C GLY A 75 21.13 -1.45 12.19
N LEU A 76 19.89 -1.83 11.88
CA LEU A 76 19.36 -3.13 12.30
C LEU A 76 19.81 -4.22 11.33
N PHE A 77 20.17 -5.38 11.89
CA PHE A 77 20.55 -6.59 11.16
C PHE A 77 21.80 -6.48 10.28
N TYR A 78 22.73 -5.57 10.58
CA TYR A 78 23.95 -5.37 9.78
C TYR A 78 24.69 -6.68 9.43
N GLU A 79 24.95 -7.54 10.43
CA GLU A 79 25.65 -8.83 10.23
C GLU A 79 24.91 -9.76 9.26
N LEU A 80 23.57 -9.76 9.29
CA LEU A 80 22.74 -10.53 8.36
C LEU A 80 22.90 -10.02 6.93
N PHE A 81 22.89 -8.70 6.72
CA PHE A 81 23.10 -8.12 5.39
C PHE A 81 24.52 -8.34 4.89
N GLN A 82 25.53 -8.22 5.77
CA GLN A 82 26.94 -8.38 5.41
C GLN A 82 27.26 -9.83 5.02
N SER A 83 26.63 -10.80 5.67
CA SER A 83 26.76 -12.23 5.36
C SER A 83 25.89 -12.69 4.19
N SER A 84 24.94 -11.86 3.74
CA SER A 84 24.03 -12.21 2.65
C SER A 84 24.75 -12.24 1.29
N PRO A 85 24.53 -13.26 0.46
CA PRO A 85 25.05 -13.28 -0.91
C PRO A 85 24.57 -12.07 -1.71
N SER A 86 25.43 -11.54 -2.59
CA SER A 86 25.09 -10.41 -3.48
C SER A 86 23.78 -10.61 -4.25
N VAL A 87 23.49 -11.85 -4.68
CA VAL A 87 22.26 -12.19 -5.41
C VAL A 87 21.01 -11.92 -4.56
N VAL A 88 21.06 -12.19 -3.24
CA VAL A 88 19.94 -11.94 -2.33
C VAL A 88 19.68 -10.44 -2.21
N LEU A 89 20.74 -9.63 -2.11
CA LEU A 89 20.64 -8.17 -2.05
C LEU A 89 20.08 -7.60 -3.37
N ALA A 90 20.53 -8.13 -4.52
CA ALA A 90 20.02 -7.78 -5.84
C ALA A 90 18.53 -8.14 -6.01
N ILE A 91 18.08 -9.26 -5.44
CA ILE A 91 16.67 -9.66 -5.42
C ILE A 91 15.84 -8.62 -4.66
N TRP A 92 16.25 -8.22 -3.45
CA TRP A 92 15.53 -7.21 -2.67
C TRP A 92 15.43 -5.87 -3.40
N PHE A 93 16.54 -5.45 -4.01
CA PHE A 93 16.60 -4.25 -4.84
C PHE A 93 15.65 -4.34 -6.03
N THR A 94 15.71 -5.44 -6.78
CA THR A 94 14.87 -5.66 -7.96
C THR A 94 13.39 -5.63 -7.61
N PHE A 95 12.98 -6.32 -6.54
CA PHE A 95 11.58 -6.36 -6.13
C PHE A 95 11.06 -5.01 -5.63
N TYR A 96 11.91 -4.21 -4.96
CA TYR A 96 11.55 -2.86 -4.55
C TYR A 96 11.19 -1.97 -5.76
N TYR A 97 12.04 -1.95 -6.80
CA TYR A 97 11.77 -1.20 -8.02
C TYR A 97 10.63 -1.81 -8.85
N TYR A 98 10.53 -3.14 -8.89
CA TYR A 98 9.47 -3.85 -9.60
C TYR A 98 8.09 -3.45 -9.04
N ALA A 99 7.96 -3.47 -7.71
CA ALA A 99 6.70 -3.16 -7.05
C ALA A 99 6.29 -1.70 -7.28
N PHE A 100 7.26 -0.77 -7.33
CA PHE A 100 7.00 0.62 -7.70
C PHE A 100 6.35 0.76 -9.09
N HIS A 101 6.89 0.09 -10.12
CA HIS A 101 6.30 0.14 -11.47
C HIS A 101 4.94 -0.59 -11.52
N ALA A 102 4.83 -1.75 -10.86
CA ALA A 102 3.61 -2.53 -10.81
C ALA A 102 2.46 -1.77 -10.13
N GLU A 103 2.75 -1.02 -9.07
CA GLU A 103 1.78 -0.18 -8.37
C GLU A 103 1.26 0.95 -9.27
N ASN A 104 2.15 1.66 -9.97
CA ASN A 104 1.76 2.72 -10.90
C ASN A 104 0.82 2.19 -12.01
N LEU A 105 1.13 1.02 -12.58
CA LEU A 105 0.24 0.34 -13.54
C LEU A 105 -1.09 -0.05 -12.92
N THR A 106 -1.08 -0.57 -11.70
CA THR A 106 -2.30 -0.98 -11.00
C THR A 106 -3.22 0.21 -10.76
N THR A 107 -2.68 1.35 -10.33
CA THR A 107 -3.45 2.59 -10.17
C THR A 107 -4.01 3.08 -11.49
N MET A 108 -3.24 3.07 -12.57
CA MET A 108 -3.74 3.39 -13.91
C MET A 108 -4.95 2.52 -14.28
N PHE A 109 -4.88 1.20 -14.07
CA PHE A 109 -6.01 0.30 -14.36
C PHE A 109 -7.21 0.50 -13.44
N ILE A 110 -7.01 0.87 -12.17
CA ILE A 110 -8.10 1.28 -11.27
C ILE A 110 -8.80 2.54 -11.83
N LEU A 111 -8.06 3.52 -12.33
CA LEU A 111 -8.63 4.72 -12.94
C LEU A 111 -9.40 4.40 -14.23
N ILE A 112 -8.85 3.56 -15.10
CA ILE A 112 -9.55 3.05 -16.29
C ILE A 112 -10.83 2.31 -15.87
N ASN A 113 -10.78 1.54 -14.77
CA ASN A 113 -11.94 0.84 -14.22
C ASN A 113 -13.05 1.79 -13.79
N ARG A 114 -12.70 2.90 -13.13
CA ARG A 114 -13.66 3.94 -12.74
C ARG A 114 -14.20 4.69 -13.95
N LEU A 115 -13.34 5.11 -14.87
CA LEU A 115 -13.80 5.78 -16.09
C LEU A 115 -14.77 4.90 -16.89
N THR A 116 -14.47 3.60 -16.99
CA THR A 116 -15.32 2.63 -17.71
C THR A 116 -16.64 2.37 -16.98
N SER A 117 -16.67 2.32 -15.64
CA SER A 117 -17.92 2.14 -14.88
C SER A 117 -18.89 3.30 -15.08
N ILE A 118 -18.35 4.52 -15.20
CA ILE A 118 -19.15 5.73 -15.42
C ILE A 118 -19.58 5.84 -16.90
N LEU A 119 -18.66 5.65 -17.86
CA LEU A 119 -18.97 5.78 -19.29
C LEU A 119 -19.90 4.67 -19.80
N PHE A 120 -19.67 3.42 -19.39
CA PHE A 120 -20.31 2.25 -20.00
C PHE A 120 -20.97 1.34 -18.95
N PRO A 121 -21.93 1.82 -18.14
CA PRO A 121 -22.51 1.03 -17.04
C PRO A 121 -23.14 -0.29 -17.51
N LEU A 122 -23.83 -0.29 -18.66
CA LEU A 122 -24.50 -1.48 -19.20
C LEU A 122 -23.53 -2.54 -19.73
N ASN A 123 -22.37 -2.12 -20.22
CA ASN A 123 -21.36 -3.00 -20.80
C ASN A 123 -20.18 -3.26 -19.86
N TYR A 124 -20.16 -2.63 -18.68
CA TYR A 124 -19.05 -2.68 -17.72
C TYR A 124 -18.62 -4.12 -17.42
N ILE A 125 -19.57 -5.00 -17.08
CA ILE A 125 -19.30 -6.39 -16.74
C ILE A 125 -18.68 -7.15 -17.94
N LYS A 126 -19.20 -6.91 -19.15
CA LYS A 126 -18.71 -7.56 -20.39
C LYS A 126 -17.28 -7.11 -20.70
N ILE A 127 -17.01 -5.80 -20.62
CA ILE A 127 -15.68 -5.22 -20.86
C ILE A 127 -14.67 -5.80 -19.87
N TRP A 128 -14.99 -5.76 -18.57
CA TRP A 128 -14.05 -6.16 -17.54
C TRP A 128 -13.87 -7.66 -17.38
N LYS A 129 -14.75 -8.49 -17.95
CA LYS A 129 -14.51 -9.94 -18.07
C LYS A 129 -13.23 -10.23 -18.86
N HIS A 130 -12.92 -9.41 -19.87
CA HIS A 130 -11.73 -9.55 -20.71
C HIS A 130 -10.59 -8.63 -20.28
N LEU A 131 -10.93 -7.39 -19.88
CA LEU A 131 -9.92 -6.39 -19.53
C LEU A 131 -9.22 -6.70 -18.19
N LEU A 132 -9.89 -7.36 -17.24
CA LEU A 132 -9.29 -7.70 -15.95
C LEU A 132 -8.10 -8.67 -16.05
N PRO A 133 -8.21 -9.86 -16.68
CA PRO A 133 -7.05 -10.76 -16.79
C PRO A 133 -5.92 -10.10 -17.61
N LEU A 134 -6.28 -9.33 -18.65
CA LEU A 134 -5.31 -8.57 -19.43
C LEU A 134 -4.58 -7.53 -18.56
N SER A 135 -5.31 -6.79 -17.72
CA SER A 135 -4.70 -5.77 -16.85
C SER A 135 -3.75 -6.41 -15.84
N VAL A 136 -4.13 -7.54 -15.23
CA VAL A 136 -3.24 -8.27 -14.31
C VAL A 136 -1.98 -8.75 -15.03
N MET A 137 -2.12 -9.28 -16.25
CA MET A 137 -0.96 -9.70 -17.05
C MET A 137 -0.04 -8.52 -17.36
N VAL A 138 -0.59 -7.37 -17.76
CA VAL A 138 0.20 -6.14 -18.02
C VAL A 138 0.90 -5.66 -16.74
N ILE A 139 0.19 -5.61 -15.60
CA ILE A 139 0.73 -5.20 -14.30
C ILE A 139 1.93 -6.08 -13.91
N VAL A 140 1.86 -7.38 -14.16
CA VAL A 140 2.92 -8.33 -13.76
C VAL A 140 4.09 -8.33 -14.75
N LEU A 141 3.82 -8.29 -16.06
CA LEU A 141 4.84 -8.49 -17.09
C LEU A 141 5.57 -7.21 -17.49
N VAL A 142 4.88 -6.06 -17.54
CA VAL A 142 5.49 -4.80 -18.00
C VAL A 142 6.61 -4.28 -17.10
N PRO A 143 6.58 -4.45 -15.76
CA PRO A 143 7.72 -4.06 -14.92
C PRO A 143 8.99 -4.90 -15.13
N LEU A 144 8.90 -6.12 -15.68
CA LEU A 144 10.03 -7.04 -15.78
C LEU A 144 11.17 -6.51 -16.68
N PRO A 145 10.93 -6.00 -17.91
CA PRO A 145 12.00 -5.44 -18.73
C PRO A 145 12.77 -4.29 -18.06
N PHE A 146 12.12 -3.51 -17.20
CA PHE A 146 12.75 -2.39 -16.50
C PHE A 146 13.62 -2.83 -15.32
N THR A 147 13.29 -3.97 -14.71
CA THR A 147 13.85 -4.38 -13.41
C THR A 147 14.69 -5.64 -13.45
N ALA A 148 14.43 -6.56 -14.39
CA ALA A 148 15.22 -7.79 -14.55
C ALA A 148 16.73 -7.54 -14.74
N PRO A 149 17.18 -6.50 -15.48
CA PRO A 149 18.61 -6.18 -15.56
C PRO A 149 19.25 -5.88 -14.21
N MET A 150 18.49 -5.45 -13.20
CA MET A 150 19.03 -5.13 -11.87
C MET A 150 19.48 -6.38 -11.10
N LEU A 151 19.06 -7.58 -11.51
CA LEU A 151 19.51 -8.85 -10.92
C LEU A 151 20.96 -9.18 -11.24
N THR A 152 21.55 -8.55 -12.27
CA THR A 152 22.95 -8.78 -12.64
C THR A 152 23.91 -7.90 -11.85
N TYR A 153 23.41 -6.96 -11.06
CA TYR A 153 24.25 -6.06 -10.27
C TYR A 153 24.90 -6.81 -9.09
N GLY A 154 26.21 -6.62 -8.96
CA GLY A 154 26.91 -6.95 -7.73
C GLY A 154 26.53 -5.93 -6.65
N PHE A 155 26.12 -6.36 -5.47
CA PHE A 155 25.79 -5.51 -4.33
C PHE A 155 26.73 -5.75 -3.17
N SER A 156 27.07 -4.68 -2.45
CA SER A 156 27.76 -4.71 -1.18
C SER A 156 27.06 -3.85 -0.14
N VAL A 157 27.30 -4.19 1.12
CA VAL A 157 26.87 -3.39 2.27
C VAL A 157 27.92 -2.34 2.55
N ARG A 158 27.56 -1.06 2.47
CA ARG A 158 28.45 0.07 2.78
C ARG A 158 28.04 0.70 4.10
N LEU A 159 28.97 0.71 5.06
CA LEU A 159 28.79 1.40 6.33
C LEU A 159 28.88 2.91 6.10
N GLN A 160 28.02 3.68 6.77
CA GLN A 160 28.06 5.14 6.73
C GLN A 160 29.06 5.69 7.75
N ALA A 161 29.31 7.01 7.70
CA ALA A 161 30.29 7.69 8.57
C ALA A 161 29.98 7.59 10.08
N ASP A 162 28.74 7.24 10.45
CA ASP A 162 28.33 7.02 11.84
C ASP A 162 28.70 5.65 12.39
N ASN A 163 29.30 4.76 11.58
CA ASN A 163 29.68 3.38 11.90
C ASN A 163 28.53 2.48 12.40
N TYR A 164 27.28 2.91 12.26
CA TYR A 164 26.13 2.17 12.74
C TYR A 164 25.09 1.95 11.64
N THR A 165 24.87 2.94 10.77
CA THR A 165 23.95 2.81 9.66
C THR A 165 24.68 2.33 8.40
N PHE A 166 23.94 1.68 7.51
CA PHE A 166 24.48 1.15 6.28
C PHE A 166 23.50 1.27 5.11
N THR A 167 24.05 1.18 3.90
CA THR A 167 23.29 1.15 2.65
C THR A 167 23.70 -0.03 1.80
N LEU A 168 22.77 -0.49 0.98
CA LEU A 168 23.06 -1.43 -0.09
C LEU A 168 23.45 -0.62 -1.32
N ALA A 169 24.64 -0.87 -1.84
CA ALA A 169 25.16 -0.16 -2.99
C ALA A 169 25.71 -1.13 -4.03
N PRO A 170 25.52 -0.84 -5.33
CA PRO A 170 26.13 -1.63 -6.38
C PRO A 170 27.67 -1.53 -6.34
N ASN A 171 28.35 -2.60 -6.72
CA ASN A 171 29.81 -2.74 -6.71
C ASN A 171 30.45 -2.02 -7.91
N ASP A 172 29.82 -2.08 -9.07
CA ASP A 172 30.39 -1.65 -10.36
C ASP A 172 30.39 -0.12 -10.59
N GLY A 173 30.24 0.67 -9.51
CA GLY A 173 30.14 2.13 -9.59
C GLY A 173 28.80 2.61 -10.19
N PRO A 174 28.62 3.93 -10.34
CA PRO A 174 27.40 4.51 -10.92
C PRO A 174 27.31 4.18 -12.42
N ASN A 175 26.46 3.23 -12.78
CA ASN A 175 26.16 2.93 -14.19
C ASN A 175 25.07 3.90 -14.71
N PRO A 176 25.20 4.43 -15.94
CA PRO A 176 24.46 5.60 -16.44
C PRO A 176 22.96 5.36 -16.77
N LEU A 177 22.44 4.15 -16.60
CA LEU A 177 21.00 3.89 -16.56
C LEU A 177 20.59 3.58 -15.12
N GLU A 178 20.68 4.61 -14.28
CA GLU A 178 20.31 4.51 -12.87
C GLU A 178 18.84 4.05 -12.76
N PRO A 179 18.56 2.99 -12.00
CA PRO A 179 17.19 2.61 -11.61
C PRO A 179 16.33 3.80 -11.15
N SER A 180 16.95 4.80 -10.52
CA SER A 180 16.35 6.09 -10.16
C SER A 180 15.86 6.90 -11.36
N LEU A 181 16.63 6.99 -12.44
CA LEU A 181 16.25 7.67 -13.67
C LEU A 181 15.07 6.97 -14.35
N VAL A 182 15.14 5.65 -14.50
CA VAL A 182 14.04 4.84 -15.09
C VAL A 182 12.77 4.99 -14.25
N SER A 183 12.90 4.97 -12.92
CA SER A 183 11.78 5.17 -12.00
C SER A 183 11.19 6.57 -12.11
N ALA A 184 12.01 7.62 -12.17
CA ALA A 184 11.55 8.98 -12.28
C ALA A 184 10.84 9.24 -13.62
N ILE A 185 11.39 8.77 -14.75
CA ILE A 185 10.74 8.86 -16.06
C ILE A 185 9.41 8.10 -16.05
N SER A 186 9.42 6.86 -15.55
CA SER A 186 8.20 6.07 -15.40
C SER A 186 7.17 6.79 -14.52
N ALA A 187 7.59 7.38 -13.40
CA ALA A 187 6.73 8.12 -12.49
C ALA A 187 6.06 9.30 -13.17
N ILE A 188 6.82 10.08 -13.94
CA ILE A 188 6.31 11.23 -14.71
C ILE A 188 5.27 10.76 -15.74
N ILE A 189 5.60 9.73 -16.53
CA ILE A 189 4.69 9.19 -17.56
C ILE A 189 3.38 8.72 -16.92
N PHE A 190 3.47 7.88 -15.89
CA PHE A 190 2.27 7.38 -15.21
C PHE A 190 1.49 8.49 -14.51
N CYS A 191 2.17 9.48 -13.94
CA CYS A 191 1.51 10.62 -13.32
C CYS A 191 0.70 11.43 -14.33
N VAL A 192 1.25 11.68 -15.53
CA VAL A 192 0.53 12.38 -16.62
C VAL A 192 -0.67 11.57 -17.07
N ILE A 193 -0.51 10.27 -17.33
CA ILE A 193 -1.60 9.38 -17.76
C ILE A 193 -2.69 9.31 -16.69
N CYS A 194 -2.33 9.07 -15.43
CA CYS A 194 -3.28 8.99 -14.33
C CYS A 194 -3.98 10.33 -14.06
N GLY A 195 -3.27 11.45 -14.21
CA GLY A 195 -3.85 12.78 -14.12
C GLY A 195 -4.90 13.01 -15.20
N ALA A 196 -4.58 12.67 -16.45
CA ALA A 196 -5.52 12.76 -17.57
C ALA A 196 -6.75 11.88 -17.37
N LEU A 197 -6.58 10.63 -16.92
CA LEU A 197 -7.68 9.71 -16.61
C LEU A 197 -8.57 10.22 -15.48
N ASN A 198 -8.01 10.79 -14.42
CA ASN A 198 -8.78 11.39 -13.33
C ASN A 198 -9.58 12.60 -13.79
N ILE A 199 -8.97 13.51 -14.56
CA ILE A 199 -9.66 14.67 -15.13
C ILE A 199 -10.81 14.20 -16.02
N ALA A 200 -10.56 13.23 -16.91
CA ALA A 200 -11.60 12.64 -17.76
C ALA A 200 -12.73 12.02 -16.93
N THR A 201 -12.39 11.28 -15.87
CA THR A 201 -13.37 10.65 -14.97
C THR A 201 -14.24 11.71 -14.29
N LEU A 202 -13.64 12.81 -13.79
CA LEU A 202 -14.36 13.90 -13.16
C LEU A 202 -15.27 14.66 -14.13
N ILE A 203 -14.79 14.96 -15.34
CA ILE A 203 -15.59 15.63 -16.39
C ILE A 203 -16.80 14.77 -16.73
N VAL A 204 -16.59 13.49 -17.03
CA VAL A 204 -17.67 12.56 -17.39
C VAL A 204 -18.65 12.39 -16.23
N TYR A 205 -18.14 12.28 -15.00
CA TYR A 205 -18.98 12.19 -13.80
C TYR A 205 -19.88 13.42 -13.68
N ASN A 206 -19.32 14.63 -13.77
CA ASN A 206 -20.09 15.88 -13.65
C ASN A 206 -21.14 16.03 -14.76
N LEU A 207 -20.80 15.67 -16.01
CA LEU A 207 -21.75 15.68 -17.13
C LEU A 207 -22.93 14.73 -16.88
N LYS A 208 -22.67 13.57 -16.26
CA LYS A 208 -23.68 12.55 -16.00
C LYS A 208 -24.53 12.82 -14.78
N VAL A 209 -23.98 13.47 -13.75
CA VAL A 209 -24.74 13.91 -12.55
C VAL A 209 -25.79 14.96 -12.91
N ASN A 210 -25.50 15.81 -13.90
CA ASN A 210 -26.43 16.85 -14.36
C ASN A 210 -27.56 16.31 -15.24
N ASP A 211 -27.47 15.05 -15.70
CA ASP A 211 -28.54 14.37 -16.43
C ASP A 211 -29.53 13.76 -15.42
N GLU A 212 -30.48 14.59 -14.93
CA GLU A 212 -31.41 14.31 -13.82
C GLU A 212 -32.26 13.02 -13.98
N ASN A 213 -32.29 12.42 -15.17
CA ASN A 213 -33.25 11.39 -15.52
C ASN A 213 -32.83 9.94 -15.26
N ARG A 214 -31.61 9.64 -14.75
CA ARG A 214 -31.03 8.32 -15.05
C ARG A 214 -30.44 7.44 -13.95
N SER A 215 -30.51 7.76 -12.67
CA SER A 215 -29.86 6.87 -11.67
C SER A 215 -30.48 6.88 -10.27
N ASP A 216 -30.58 5.68 -9.70
CA ASP A 216 -30.82 5.44 -8.28
C ASP A 216 -29.81 6.25 -7.44
N LYS A 217 -30.31 7.16 -6.58
CA LYS A 217 -29.49 8.06 -5.75
C LYS A 217 -28.45 7.30 -4.93
N LEU A 218 -28.74 6.06 -4.55
CA LEU A 218 -27.81 5.21 -3.81
C LEU A 218 -26.58 4.82 -4.65
N GLN A 219 -26.80 4.36 -5.88
CA GLN A 219 -25.72 3.96 -6.79
C GLN A 219 -24.80 5.14 -7.11
N GLN A 220 -25.37 6.32 -7.36
CA GLN A 220 -24.62 7.55 -7.61
C GLN A 220 -23.71 7.92 -6.42
N LYS A 221 -24.22 7.78 -5.19
CA LYS A 221 -23.44 8.05 -3.98
C LYS A 221 -22.26 7.09 -3.82
N ILE A 222 -22.44 5.82 -4.16
CA ILE A 222 -21.36 4.82 -4.14
C ILE A 222 -20.31 5.15 -5.19
N GLU A 223 -20.70 5.43 -6.43
CA GLU A 223 -19.78 5.80 -7.51
C GLU A 223 -19.00 7.09 -7.20
N SER A 224 -19.66 8.09 -6.58
CA SER A 224 -19.01 9.31 -6.12
C SER A 224 -17.88 9.02 -5.13
N LYS A 225 -18.16 8.23 -4.09
CA LYS A 225 -17.16 7.86 -3.08
C LYS A 225 -15.99 7.08 -3.67
N LEU A 226 -16.26 6.16 -4.59
CA LEU A 226 -15.22 5.39 -5.28
C LEU A 226 -14.38 6.25 -6.24
N THR A 227 -14.98 7.29 -6.83
CA THR A 227 -14.26 8.28 -7.64
C THR A 227 -13.36 9.15 -6.75
N ILE A 228 -13.83 9.57 -5.58
CA ILE A 228 -13.01 10.28 -4.58
C ILE A 228 -11.85 9.38 -4.11
N TYR A 229 -12.10 8.09 -3.87
CA TYR A 229 -11.05 7.12 -3.54
C TYR A 229 -9.94 7.07 -4.60
N ALA A 230 -10.32 7.01 -5.87
CA ALA A 230 -9.40 7.04 -7.01
C ALA A 230 -8.58 8.33 -7.07
N LEU A 231 -9.23 9.48 -6.83
CA LEU A 231 -8.57 10.79 -6.81
C LEU A 231 -7.55 10.91 -5.67
N ILE A 232 -7.92 10.53 -4.45
CA ILE A 232 -7.02 10.59 -3.29
C ILE A 232 -5.86 9.61 -3.46
N THR A 233 -6.13 8.41 -3.98
CA THR A 233 -5.08 7.45 -4.36
C THR A 233 -4.08 8.07 -5.33
N PHE A 234 -4.57 8.76 -6.36
CA PHE A 234 -3.72 9.45 -7.32
C PHE A 234 -2.89 10.56 -6.68
N LEU A 235 -3.44 11.32 -5.72
CA LEU A 235 -2.64 12.31 -4.98
C LEU A 235 -1.47 11.68 -4.22
N GLY A 236 -1.66 10.49 -3.64
CA GLY A 236 -0.56 9.71 -3.06
C GLY A 236 0.52 9.35 -4.09
N HIS A 237 0.13 8.99 -5.31
CA HIS A 237 1.07 8.68 -6.38
C HIS A 237 1.77 9.91 -6.95
N LEU A 238 1.07 11.02 -7.10
CA LEU A 238 1.65 12.31 -7.44
C LEU A 238 2.72 12.71 -6.41
N PHE A 239 2.41 12.55 -5.12
CA PHE A 239 3.36 12.81 -4.05
C PHE A 239 4.61 11.94 -4.16
N MET A 240 4.45 10.64 -4.42
CA MET A 240 5.57 9.71 -4.63
C MET A 240 6.37 10.04 -5.91
N ALA A 241 5.71 10.46 -6.98
CA ALA A 241 6.36 10.85 -8.23
C ALA A 241 7.21 12.11 -8.05
N LEU A 242 6.67 13.14 -7.37
CA LEU A 242 7.43 14.33 -7.00
C LEU A 242 8.65 13.99 -6.14
N TYR A 243 8.48 13.04 -5.22
CA TYR A 243 9.59 12.54 -4.40
C TYR A 243 10.66 11.83 -5.22
N MET A 244 10.29 10.97 -6.19
CA MET A 244 11.25 10.33 -7.09
C MET A 244 11.99 11.34 -7.98
N ILE A 245 11.32 12.41 -8.42
CA ILE A 245 11.96 13.51 -9.16
C ILE A 245 12.97 14.23 -8.26
N ALA A 246 12.64 14.46 -6.98
CA ALA A 246 13.57 15.05 -6.02
C ALA A 246 14.82 14.19 -5.79
N ILE A 247 14.67 12.86 -5.72
CA ILE A 247 15.80 11.92 -5.68
C ILE A 247 16.66 12.07 -6.94
N LEU A 248 16.05 12.02 -8.12
CA LEU A 248 16.78 12.16 -9.39
C LEU A 248 17.53 13.49 -9.47
N PHE A 249 16.91 14.58 -9.05
CA PHE A 249 17.55 15.89 -8.97
C PHE A 249 18.81 15.81 -8.09
N CYS A 250 18.71 15.21 -6.89
CA CYS A 250 19.88 15.03 -6.02
C CYS A 250 20.99 14.18 -6.67
N CYS A 251 20.65 13.13 -7.44
CA CYS A 251 21.64 12.33 -8.17
C CYS A 251 22.37 13.14 -9.25
N ILE A 252 21.66 13.98 -10.01
CA ILE A 252 22.24 14.72 -11.16
C ILE A 252 23.21 15.80 -10.69
N PHE A 253 22.93 16.49 -9.58
CA PHE A 253 23.75 17.59 -9.08
C PHE A 253 24.83 17.14 -8.09
N GLY A 254 25.24 15.87 -8.12
CA GLY A 254 25.96 15.12 -7.07
C GLY A 254 27.15 15.77 -6.35
N ASP A 255 27.88 16.71 -6.96
CA ASP A 255 29.01 17.37 -6.28
C ASP A 255 28.51 18.40 -5.23
N GLY A 256 28.41 17.95 -3.97
CA GLY A 256 27.99 18.76 -2.82
C GLY A 256 26.55 18.52 -2.34
N TRP A 257 25.80 17.65 -3.02
CA TRP A 257 24.40 17.34 -2.69
C TRP A 257 24.21 15.98 -2.01
N ASP A 258 25.28 15.24 -1.71
CA ASP A 258 25.22 13.97 -0.95
C ASP A 258 24.38 14.08 0.32
N PHE A 259 24.53 15.22 1.00
CA PHE A 259 23.76 15.53 2.19
C PHE A 259 22.25 15.61 1.91
N MET A 260 21.86 16.29 0.83
CA MET A 260 20.45 16.45 0.43
C MET A 260 19.86 15.16 -0.14
N PHE A 261 20.68 14.39 -0.87
CA PHE A 261 20.33 13.04 -1.32
C PHE A 261 19.99 12.15 -0.12
N LEU A 262 20.85 12.13 0.90
CA LEU A 262 20.65 11.35 2.11
C LEU A 262 19.45 11.85 2.91
N ALA A 263 19.27 13.16 3.06
CA ALA A 263 18.08 13.75 3.71
C ALA A 263 16.79 13.33 3.00
N THR A 264 16.79 13.35 1.67
CA THR A 264 15.66 12.93 0.84
C THR A 264 15.39 11.46 1.01
N LEU A 265 16.41 10.59 0.90
CA LEU A 265 16.27 9.15 1.10
C LEU A 265 15.78 8.77 2.50
N ASN A 266 16.18 9.51 3.54
CA ASN A 266 15.66 9.30 4.89
C ASN A 266 14.15 9.55 5.01
N GLN A 267 13.55 10.35 4.12
CA GLN A 267 12.09 10.56 4.09
C GLN A 267 11.33 9.44 3.39
N LEU A 268 12.01 8.56 2.65
CA LEU A 268 11.39 7.47 1.90
C LEU A 268 10.42 6.62 2.72
N PRO A 269 10.72 6.20 3.97
CA PRO A 269 9.87 5.24 4.68
C PRO A 269 8.43 5.73 4.85
N TRP A 270 8.24 6.94 5.38
CA TRP A 270 6.90 7.45 5.63
C TRP A 270 6.21 7.93 4.34
N ILE A 271 6.96 8.47 3.37
CA ILE A 271 6.40 8.88 2.07
C ILE A 271 5.87 7.66 1.33
N SER A 272 6.68 6.60 1.26
CA SER A 272 6.29 5.34 0.63
C SER A 272 5.11 4.70 1.36
N ASP A 273 5.13 4.62 2.69
CA ASP A 273 4.00 4.04 3.45
C ASP A 273 2.71 4.83 3.27
N PHE A 274 2.82 6.15 3.31
CA PHE A 274 1.67 7.03 3.13
C PHE A 274 0.99 6.78 1.78
N SER A 275 1.76 6.79 0.71
CA SER A 275 1.25 6.65 -0.66
C SER A 275 0.76 5.24 -1.00
N THR A 276 1.41 4.20 -0.45
CA THR A 276 1.21 2.81 -0.89
C THR A 276 0.34 1.99 0.05
N ILE A 277 0.35 2.28 1.36
CA ILE A 277 -0.40 1.51 2.36
C ILE A 277 -1.48 2.37 3.01
N VAL A 278 -1.12 3.54 3.55
CA VAL A 278 -2.03 4.36 4.36
C VAL A 278 -3.20 4.85 3.50
N VAL A 279 -2.92 5.53 2.39
CA VAL A 279 -3.99 6.08 1.54
C VAL A 279 -4.93 4.98 1.02
N PRO A 280 -4.46 3.86 0.44
CA PRO A 280 -5.38 2.86 -0.11
C PRO A 280 -6.25 2.16 0.94
N SER A 281 -5.69 1.82 2.11
CA SER A 281 -6.44 1.12 3.17
C SER A 281 -7.50 2.02 3.81
N TRP A 282 -7.07 3.18 4.34
CA TRP A 282 -7.98 4.06 5.06
C TRP A 282 -9.06 4.67 4.17
N VAL A 283 -8.73 5.00 2.92
CA VAL A 283 -9.71 5.59 2.00
C VAL A 283 -10.68 4.54 1.48
N LEU A 284 -10.29 3.26 1.32
CA LEU A 284 -11.24 2.21 0.96
C LEU A 284 -12.26 2.01 2.08
N LEU A 285 -11.81 1.88 3.32
CA LEU A 285 -12.68 1.75 4.50
C LEU A 285 -13.69 2.91 4.59
N TRP A 286 -13.25 4.13 4.30
CA TRP A 286 -14.11 5.31 4.26
C TRP A 286 -15.10 5.30 3.09
N ALA A 287 -14.63 4.92 1.89
CA ALA A 287 -15.41 4.97 0.66
C ALA A 287 -16.49 3.88 0.60
N SER A 288 -16.20 2.67 1.10
CA SER A 288 -17.08 1.51 0.98
C SER A 288 -17.85 1.22 2.28
N ASN A 289 -19.14 1.55 2.28
CA ASN A 289 -20.01 1.22 3.41
C ASN A 289 -20.05 -0.29 3.67
N THR A 290 -20.11 -1.10 2.60
CA THR A 290 -20.16 -2.57 2.68
C THR A 290 -18.90 -3.13 3.34
N ILE A 291 -17.71 -2.67 2.95
CA ILE A 291 -16.45 -3.10 3.59
C ILE A 291 -16.46 -2.73 5.06
N ARG A 292 -16.84 -1.49 5.40
CA ARG A 292 -16.89 -1.05 6.80
C ARG A 292 -17.88 -1.86 7.65
N GLU A 293 -19.05 -2.17 7.10
CA GLU A 293 -20.06 -3.01 7.78
C GLU A 293 -19.52 -4.42 8.02
N LEU A 294 -18.88 -5.03 7.03
CA LEU A 294 -18.26 -6.36 7.16
C LEU A 294 -17.08 -6.34 8.13
N VAL A 295 -16.19 -5.35 8.07
CA VAL A 295 -15.09 -5.16 9.04
C VAL A 295 -15.63 -5.05 10.45
N THR A 296 -16.64 -4.19 10.66
CA THR A 296 -17.24 -3.99 11.98
C THR A 296 -17.92 -5.26 12.48
N LYS A 297 -18.62 -5.98 11.59
CA LYS A 297 -19.29 -7.25 11.92
C LYS A 297 -18.29 -8.32 12.34
N GLU A 298 -17.21 -8.51 11.58
CA GLU A 298 -16.19 -9.52 11.87
C GLU A 298 -15.39 -9.19 13.15
N LEU A 299 -15.01 -7.92 13.34
CA LEU A 299 -14.32 -7.49 14.57
C LEU A 299 -15.21 -7.67 15.81
N ARG A 300 -16.50 -7.30 15.71
CA ARG A 300 -17.45 -7.57 16.80
C ARG A 300 -17.63 -9.06 17.05
N LEU A 301 -17.75 -9.88 16.00
CA LEU A 301 -17.91 -11.33 16.16
C LEU A 301 -16.68 -11.99 16.78
N GLN A 302 -15.50 -11.37 16.73
CA GLN A 302 -14.29 -11.89 17.37
C GLN A 302 -14.22 -11.55 18.87
N GLU A 303 -14.83 -10.44 19.30
CA GLU A 303 -14.88 -10.02 20.72
C GLU A 303 -15.89 -10.84 21.56
N TRP A 304 -16.96 -11.37 20.94
CA TRP A 304 -18.03 -12.06 21.67
C TRP A 304 -17.81 -13.54 22.04
N PRO A 305 -17.08 -14.40 21.31
CA PRO A 305 -16.88 -15.78 21.74
C PRO A 305 -15.98 -15.86 22.98
N MET A 306 -15.01 -14.95 23.13
CA MET A 306 -14.11 -14.99 24.29
C MET A 306 -14.77 -14.43 25.56
N ILE A 307 -15.47 -13.30 25.47
CA ILE A 307 -16.22 -12.72 26.59
C ILE A 307 -17.48 -13.57 26.91
N GLY A 308 -18.16 -14.08 25.89
CA GLY A 308 -19.30 -14.98 26.04
C GLY A 308 -18.91 -16.30 26.73
N GLN A 309 -17.78 -16.91 26.38
CA GLN A 309 -17.27 -18.09 27.07
C GLN A 309 -16.74 -17.79 28.47
N MET A 310 -16.14 -16.62 28.72
CA MET A 310 -15.74 -16.20 30.06
C MET A 310 -16.94 -15.93 30.98
N LEU A 311 -18.00 -15.31 30.46
CA LEU A 311 -19.23 -15.06 31.22
C LEU A 311 -20.04 -16.35 31.44
N LEU A 312 -20.05 -17.28 30.49
CA LEU A 312 -20.65 -18.62 30.67
C LEU A 312 -19.85 -19.48 31.66
N LYS A 313 -18.51 -19.35 31.73
CA LYS A 313 -17.69 -19.97 32.78
C LYS A 313 -17.91 -19.32 34.15
N SER A 314 -18.13 -18.01 34.21
CA SER A 314 -18.42 -17.28 35.45
C SER A 314 -19.80 -17.66 36.03
N LYS A 315 -20.83 -17.79 35.20
CA LYS A 315 -22.18 -18.20 35.65
C LYS A 315 -22.27 -19.66 36.12
N ARG A 316 -21.40 -20.57 35.66
CA ARG A 316 -21.37 -21.96 36.17
C ARG A 316 -20.78 -22.12 37.57
N LYS A 317 -20.22 -21.06 38.17
CA LYS A 317 -19.70 -21.10 39.55
C LYS A 317 -20.66 -20.60 40.62
N ILE A 318 -21.88 -20.17 40.27
CA ILE A 318 -22.87 -19.61 41.21
C ILE A 318 -24.17 -20.44 41.24
N THR A 319 -24.09 -21.74 40.98
CA THR A 319 -25.25 -22.62 41.16
C THR A 319 -24.78 -23.87 41.87
N PHE A 320 -25.14 -23.95 43.16
CA PHE A 320 -25.29 -25.12 44.05
C PHE A 320 -24.77 -24.82 45.46
N VAL A 321 -25.57 -24.11 46.26
CA VAL A 321 -25.82 -24.43 47.68
C VAL A 321 -27.23 -23.94 48.03
N THR A 322 -28.27 -24.65 47.58
CA THR A 322 -29.59 -24.60 48.23
C THR A 322 -29.67 -25.80 49.14
N VAL A 323 -29.39 -25.56 50.42
CA VAL A 323 -29.55 -26.52 51.51
C VAL A 323 -31.05 -26.86 51.62
N SER A 324 -31.38 -28.12 51.39
CA SER A 324 -32.70 -28.68 51.69
C SER A 324 -32.84 -28.84 53.21
N SER A 325 -33.63 -27.99 53.86
CA SER A 325 -34.08 -28.23 55.23
C SER A 325 -35.28 -29.17 55.21
N SER A 326 -35.09 -30.36 55.78
CA SER A 326 -36.09 -31.39 56.01
C SER A 326 -37.29 -30.88 56.82
N ARG A 327 -38.49 -31.24 56.36
CA ARG A 327 -39.76 -31.08 57.07
C ARG A 327 -40.00 -32.37 57.88
N SER A 328 -40.01 -32.28 59.20
CA SER A 328 -40.40 -33.36 60.12
C SER A 328 -41.41 -32.85 61.15
N GLY A 329 -42.45 -33.63 61.42
CA GLY A 329 -43.42 -33.43 62.51
C GLY A 329 -44.84 -33.26 61.96
N ASN A 330 -45.69 -34.30 61.88
CA ASN A 330 -46.44 -34.93 62.98
C ASN A 330 -47.11 -33.90 63.89
N THR A 331 -48.42 -33.66 63.72
CA THR A 331 -49.55 -34.28 64.46
C THR A 331 -50.86 -33.73 63.93
#